data_AF-A0A2X2BSP2-F1
#
_entry.id   AF-A0A2X2BSP2-F1
#
_cell.length_a   1.000
_cell.length_b   1.000
_cell.length_c   1.000
_cell.angle_alpha   90.00
_cell.angle_beta   90.00
_cell.angle_gamma   90.00
#
_symmetry.space_group_name_H-M   'P 1'
#
loop_
_entity.id
_entity.type
_entity.pdbx_description
1 polymer ?
#
loop_
_entity_poly.entity_id
_entity_poly.type
_entity_poly.pdbx_seq_one_letter_code
_entity_poly.pdbx_strand_id
1 'polypeptide(L)'
;MNKEKDTDSKAGYVPTFHRAYLHPRHWGTWFGAGVLCALAYMPVKWRDPLLASIGRFVGRKAKSARRRADINLRYCFPHWDKAQREDVLDKMF
;
A
#
# COMPACT_ATOMS: atom_id res chain seq x y z
N MET A 1 -40.87 6.78 -25.86
CA MET A 1 -40.09 7.98 -25.49
C MET A 1 -40.05 8.06 -23.96
N ASN A 2 -39.11 7.35 -23.32
CA ASN A 2 -38.90 7.42 -21.87
C ASN A 2 -37.53 8.06 -21.61
N LYS A 3 -37.53 9.40 -21.55
CA LYS A 3 -36.42 10.18 -20.99
C LYS A 3 -36.58 10.18 -19.48
N GLU A 4 -36.13 9.13 -18.82
CA GLU A 4 -35.88 9.18 -17.39
C GLU A 4 -34.41 8.89 -17.15
N LYS A 5 -33.75 9.91 -16.58
CA LYS A 5 -32.42 9.90 -15.94
C LYS A 5 -31.25 10.17 -16.87
N ASP A 6 -31.31 11.40 -17.37
CA ASP A 6 -30.14 12.26 -17.53
C ASP A 6 -29.30 12.26 -16.24
N THR A 7 -28.19 11.52 -16.23
CA THR A 7 -27.23 11.47 -15.12
C THR A 7 -26.22 12.61 -15.15
N ASP A 8 -26.38 13.57 -16.07
CA ASP A 8 -25.51 14.75 -16.18
C ASP A 8 -26.15 15.98 -15.51
N SER A 9 -26.73 15.75 -14.32
CA SER A 9 -27.18 16.84 -13.46
C SER A 9 -26.02 17.25 -12.56
N LYS A 10 -25.62 18.52 -12.61
CA LYS A 10 -24.71 19.16 -11.64
C LYS A 10 -25.24 19.15 -10.19
N ALA A 11 -26.41 18.56 -9.95
CA ALA A 11 -26.90 18.17 -8.64
C ALA A 11 -26.30 16.80 -8.31
N GLY A 12 -25.31 16.79 -7.41
CA GLY A 12 -24.41 15.66 -7.17
C GLY A 12 -25.09 14.30 -7.08
N TYR A 13 -24.46 13.31 -7.71
CA TYR A 13 -24.82 11.91 -7.55
C TYR A 13 -24.83 11.52 -6.06
N VAL A 14 -26.01 11.15 -5.55
CA VAL A 14 -26.17 10.59 -4.21
C VAL A 14 -26.16 9.07 -4.33
N PRO A 15 -25.04 8.38 -4.05
CA PRO A 15 -25.01 6.92 -4.09
C PRO A 15 -25.98 6.34 -3.06
N THR A 16 -26.85 5.42 -3.48
CA THR A 16 -27.71 4.66 -2.58
C THR A 16 -27.29 3.20 -2.55
N PHE A 17 -27.24 2.62 -1.35
CA PHE A 17 -26.81 1.23 -1.20
C PHE A 17 -27.89 0.28 -1.73
N HIS A 18 -27.54 -0.53 -2.73
CA HIS A 18 -28.43 -1.56 -3.27
C HIS A 18 -28.04 -2.92 -2.70
N ARG A 19 -29.03 -3.71 -2.28
CA ARG A 19 -28.83 -5.10 -1.80
C ARG A 19 -28.09 -5.98 -2.82
N ALA A 20 -28.21 -5.66 -4.11
CA ALA A 20 -27.49 -6.32 -5.19
C ALA A 20 -25.95 -6.28 -5.04
N TYR A 21 -25.41 -5.32 -4.28
CA TYR A 21 -23.97 -5.23 -3.99
C TYR A 21 -23.47 -6.35 -3.07
N LEU A 22 -24.35 -7.09 -2.40
CA LEU A 22 -23.99 -8.25 -1.57
C LEU A 22 -23.84 -9.55 -2.39
N HIS A 23 -24.17 -9.52 -3.69
CA HIS A 23 -24.11 -10.69 -4.55
C HIS A 23 -22.67 -11.23 -4.68
N PRO A 24 -22.44 -12.55 -4.83
CA PRO A 24 -21.10 -13.16 -4.86
C PRO A 24 -20.10 -12.51 -5.84
N ARG A 25 -20.59 -11.94 -6.94
CA ARG A 25 -19.75 -11.19 -7.90
C ARG A 25 -18.98 -10.01 -7.28
N HIS A 26 -19.46 -9.45 -6.17
CA HIS A 26 -18.85 -8.31 -5.48
C HIS A 26 -18.06 -8.70 -4.23
N TRP A 27 -18.00 -9.99 -3.89
CA TRP A 27 -17.32 -10.44 -2.68
C TRP A 27 -15.84 -10.07 -2.65
N GLY A 28 -15.17 -10.00 -3.80
CA GLY A 28 -13.78 -9.50 -3.87
C GLY A 28 -13.66 -8.06 -3.36
N THR A 29 -14.63 -7.19 -3.68
CA THR A 29 -14.68 -5.81 -3.18
C THR A 29 -14.91 -5.78 -1.67
N TRP A 30 -15.84 -6.59 -1.17
CA TRP A 30 -16.09 -6.71 0.27
C TRP A 30 -14.91 -7.29 1.03
N PHE A 31 -14.20 -8.26 0.45
CA PHE A 31 -12.96 -8.79 1.00
C PHE A 31 -11.91 -7.69 1.10
N GLY A 32 -11.70 -6.91 0.03
CA GLY A 32 -10.79 -5.77 0.05
C GLY A 32 -11.16 -4.74 1.12
N ALA A 33 -12.44 -4.38 1.21
CA ALA A 33 -12.95 -3.49 2.27
C ALA A 33 -12.70 -4.07 3.67
N GLY A 34 -12.94 -5.37 3.86
CA GLY A 34 -12.67 -6.08 5.10
C GLY A 34 -11.19 -6.05 5.49
N VAL A 35 -10.28 -6.26 4.53
CA VAL A 35 -8.83 -6.14 4.75
C VAL A 35 -8.47 -4.71 5.17
N LEU A 36 -8.98 -3.69 4.48
CA LEU A 36 -8.73 -2.29 4.84
C LEU A 36 -9.25 -1.95 6.24
N CYS A 37 -10.45 -2.41 6.59
CA CYS A 37 -11.01 -2.27 7.93
C CYS A 37 -10.13 -2.97 8.97
N ALA A 38 -9.72 -4.21 8.71
CA ALA A 38 -8.84 -4.94 9.62
C ALA A 38 -7.52 -4.21 9.83
N LEU A 39 -6.90 -3.68 8.78
CA LEU A 39 -5.68 -2.88 8.87
C LEU A 39 -5.89 -1.57 9.65
N ALA A 40 -7.04 -0.91 9.47
CA ALA A 40 -7.37 0.34 10.16
C ALA A 40 -7.56 0.14 11.67
N TYR A 41 -8.15 -0.97 12.09
CA TYR A 41 -8.42 -1.29 13.50
C TYR A 41 -7.35 -2.19 14.14
N MET A 42 -6.33 -2.61 13.40
CA MET A 42 -5.28 -3.48 13.92
C MET A 42 -4.47 -2.76 15.01
N PRO A 43 -4.33 -3.34 16.21
CA PRO A 43 -3.54 -2.72 17.27
C PRO A 43 -2.07 -2.54 16.87
N VAL A 44 -1.47 -1.44 17.29
CA VAL A 44 -0.08 -1.04 16.98
C VAL A 44 0.92 -2.17 17.24
N LYS A 45 0.74 -2.92 18.34
CA LYS A 45 1.60 -4.06 18.72
C LYS A 45 1.71 -5.15 17.65
N TRP A 46 0.65 -5.34 16.86
CA TRP A 46 0.61 -6.34 15.78
C TRP A 46 0.90 -5.71 14.42
N ARG A 47 0.39 -4.49 14.20
CA ARG A 47 0.54 -3.75 12.95
C ARG A 47 2.01 -3.46 12.64
N ASP A 48 2.73 -2.88 13.59
CA ASP A 48 4.07 -2.36 13.34
C ASP A 48 5.08 -3.48 12.99
N PRO A 49 5.15 -4.64 13.70
CA PRO A 49 6.05 -5.71 13.27
C PRO A 49 5.64 -6.32 11.93
N LEU A 50 4.34 -6.42 11.63
CA LEU A 50 3.84 -6.91 10.35
C LEU A 50 4.26 -5.99 9.20
N LEU A 51 3.98 -4.69 9.33
CA LEU A 51 4.34 -3.69 8.32
C LEU A 51 5.86 -3.56 8.18
N ALA A 52 6.63 -3.66 9.26
CA ALA A 52 8.09 -3.65 9.20
C ALA A 52 8.65 -4.88 8.47
N SER A 53 8.02 -6.05 8.62
CA SER A 53 8.41 -7.26 7.87
C SER A 53 8.08 -7.13 6.38
N ILE A 54 6.91 -6.58 6.05
CA ILE A 54 6.51 -6.31 4.67
C ILE A 54 7.42 -5.26 4.03
N GLY A 55 7.71 -4.16 4.75
CA GLY A 55 8.63 -3.10 4.33
C GLY A 55 10.01 -3.66 3.97
N ARG A 56 10.60 -4.44 4.87
CA ARG A 56 11.88 -5.13 4.63
C ARG A 56 11.85 -6.00 3.40
N PHE A 57 10.79 -6.79 3.23
CA PHE A 57 10.65 -7.66 2.06
C PHE A 57 10.53 -6.86 0.75
N VAL A 58 9.69 -5.83 0.74
CA VAL A 58 9.46 -4.97 -0.43
C VAL A 58 10.71 -4.17 -0.77
N GLY A 59 11.41 -3.61 0.21
CA GLY A 59 12.64 -2.84 -0.02
C GLY A 59 13.78 -3.69 -0.55
N ARG A 60 13.91 -4.96 -0.10
CA ARG A 60 14.83 -5.93 -0.72
C ARG A 60 14.49 -6.20 -2.19
N LYS A 61 13.21 -6.13 -2.58
CA LYS A 61 12.76 -6.28 -3.98
C LYS A 61 12.85 -4.97 -4.77
N ALA A 62 12.88 -3.81 -4.12
CA ALA A 62 12.97 -2.49 -4.73
C ALA A 62 14.38 -2.17 -5.25
N LYS A 63 14.84 -2.93 -6.26
CA LYS A 63 16.22 -2.86 -6.81
C LYS A 63 16.66 -1.45 -7.20
N SER A 64 15.76 -0.64 -7.76
CA SER A 64 16.06 0.73 -8.20
C SER A 64 16.36 1.66 -7.01
N ALA A 65 15.51 1.64 -5.99
CA ALA A 65 15.69 2.44 -4.78
C ALA A 65 16.96 2.02 -4.03
N ARG A 66 17.16 0.71 -3.86
CA ARG A 66 18.36 0.16 -3.19
C ARG A 66 19.65 0.55 -3.92
N ARG A 67 19.66 0.50 -5.25
CA ARG A 67 20.82 0.94 -6.05
C ARG A 67 21.14 2.41 -5.84
N ARG A 68 20.13 3.29 -5.82
CA ARG A 68 20.33 4.74 -5.58
C ARG A 68 20.89 4.98 -4.18
N ALA A 69 20.38 4.28 -3.17
CA ALA A 69 20.89 4.36 -1.82
C ALA A 69 22.34 3.86 -1.70
N ASP A 70 22.71 2.72 -2.34
CA ASP A 70 24.09 2.23 -2.36
C ASP A 70 25.04 3.25 -3.02
N ILE A 71 24.64 3.84 -4.15
CA ILE A 71 25.43 4.88 -4.82
C ILE A 71 25.65 6.08 -3.89
N ASN A 72 24.60 6.58 -3.24
CA ASN A 72 24.73 7.67 -2.28
C ASN A 72 25.64 7.32 -1.11
N LEU A 73 25.51 6.10 -0.55
CA LEU A 73 26.38 5.66 0.55
C LEU A 73 27.84 5.55 0.13
N ARG A 74 28.13 5.13 -1.11
CA ARG A 74 29.52 5.13 -1.63
C ARG A 74 30.11 6.53 -1.75
N TYR A 75 29.30 7.51 -2.17
CA TYR A 75 29.76 8.89 -2.29
C TYR A 75 29.88 9.61 -0.94
N CYS A 76 28.89 9.46 -0.07
CA CYS A 76 28.86 10.12 1.23
C CYS A 76 29.75 9.44 2.29
N PHE A 77 29.94 8.12 2.19
CA PHE A 77 30.73 7.32 3.14
C PHE A 77 31.76 6.44 2.41
N PRO A 78 32.76 7.05 1.75
CA PRO A 78 33.74 6.31 0.95
C PRO A 78 34.63 5.37 1.78
N HIS A 79 34.74 5.62 3.09
CA HIS A 79 35.51 4.82 4.04
C HIS A 79 34.76 3.58 4.55
N TRP A 80 33.46 3.44 4.24
CA TRP A 80 32.70 2.25 4.63
C TRP A 80 33.06 1.07 3.73
N ASP A 81 33.18 -0.10 4.32
CA ASP A 81 33.27 -1.34 3.56
C ASP A 81 31.90 -1.72 2.95
N LYS A 82 31.88 -2.78 2.13
CA LYS A 82 30.65 -3.24 1.52
C LYS A 82 29.65 -3.79 2.56
N ALA A 83 30.12 -4.45 3.61
CA ALA A 83 29.25 -5.05 4.62
C ALA A 83 28.52 -3.98 5.45
N GLN A 84 29.22 -2.91 5.83
CA GLN A 84 28.67 -1.74 6.51
C GLN A 84 27.60 -1.05 5.67
N ARG A 85 27.87 -0.85 4.36
CA ARG A 85 26.86 -0.29 3.45
C ARG A 85 25.64 -1.21 3.34
N GLU A 86 25.82 -2.51 3.20
CA GLU A 86 24.71 -3.47 3.10
C GLU A 86 23.85 -3.54 4.37
N ASP A 87 24.47 -3.51 5.56
CA ASP A 87 23.76 -3.48 6.84
C ASP A 87 22.89 -2.22 6.99
N VAL A 88 23.43 -1.05 6.63
CA VAL A 88 22.67 0.20 6.64
C VAL A 88 21.58 0.20 5.57
N LEU A 89 21.85 -0.31 4.38
CA LEU A 89 20.84 -0.48 3.32
C LEU A 89 19.72 -1.42 3.77
N ASP A 90 20.01 -2.47 4.52
CA ASP A 90 19.00 -3.39 5.05
C ASP A 90 18.17 -2.78 6.18
N LYS A 91 18.71 -1.83 6.93
CA LYS A 91 17.98 -1.08 7.97
C LYS A 91 17.13 0.06 7.41
N MET A 92 17.43 0.56 6.22
CA MET A 92 16.66 1.63 5.54
C MET A 92 15.28 1.16 5.05
N PHE A 93 15.06 -0.14 4.93
CA PHE A 93 13.83 -0.75 4.41
C PHE A 93 13.22 -1.71 5.42
#